data_AF-A0A834Y2T9-F1
#
_entry.id   AF-A0A834Y2T9-F1
#
_cell.length_a   1.000
_cell.length_b   1.000
_cell.length_c   1.000
_cell.angle_alpha   90.00
_cell.angle_beta   90.00
_cell.angle_gamma   90.00
#
_symmetry.space_group_name_H-M   'P 1'
#
loop_
_entity.id
_entity.type
_entity.pdbx_description
1 polymer ?
#
loop_
_entity_poly.entity_id
_entity_poly.type
_entity_poly.pdbx_seq_one_letter_code
_entity_poly.pdbx_strand_id
1 'polypeptide(L)'
;MVLCGVECVQNIAKYLNVPVKKIHTSENNVVASDSLIKNQTVEGFITIIQSLVKSSKCQDIFGANQITEALTIQWLEYAILYINYADIPVNAKRVLKELNVALKSNTYITGTNKTIADIALYYSLHSVMNGLSQQEQGTYVNVSRWFDNIQQEEKLRNKLNIVNFDLMHLYI
;
A
#
# COMPACT_ATOMS: atom_id res chain seq x y z
N MET A 1 -13.63 4.30 -7.80
CA MET A 1 -13.39 2.96 -7.22
C MET A 1 -12.53 3.14 -5.97
N VAL A 2 -12.94 2.59 -4.83
CA VAL A 2 -12.21 2.68 -3.55
C VAL A 2 -10.94 1.83 -3.66
N LEU A 3 -9.78 2.46 -3.77
CA LEU A 3 -8.50 1.76 -3.94
C LEU A 3 -8.01 1.09 -2.65
N CYS A 4 -8.34 1.67 -1.50
CA CYS A 4 -8.00 1.14 -0.17
C CYS A 4 -9.19 0.35 0.41
N GLY A 5 -9.65 -0.65 -0.33
CA GLY A 5 -10.86 -1.42 -0.01
C GLY A 5 -10.62 -2.85 0.47
N VAL A 6 -11.66 -3.67 0.36
CA VAL A 6 -11.67 -5.10 0.72
C VAL A 6 -10.54 -5.87 0.01
N GLU A 7 -10.32 -5.60 -1.29
CA GLU A 7 -9.31 -6.28 -2.08
C GLU A 7 -7.88 -6.01 -1.57
N CYS A 8 -7.57 -4.76 -1.23
CA CYS A 8 -6.28 -4.38 -0.67
C CYS A 8 -6.00 -5.16 0.61
N VAL A 9 -6.98 -5.22 1.53
CA VAL A 9 -6.83 -5.98 2.78
C VAL A 9 -6.71 -7.50 2.53
N GLN A 10 -7.45 -8.05 1.57
CA GLN A 10 -7.32 -9.46 1.18
C GLN A 10 -5.91 -9.78 0.66
N ASN A 11 -5.33 -8.90 -0.15
CA ASN A 11 -3.98 -9.08 -0.69
C ASN A 11 -2.91 -8.94 0.40
N ILE A 12 -3.09 -8.02 1.35
CA ILE A 12 -2.24 -7.91 2.55
C ILE A 12 -2.31 -9.19 3.39
N ALA A 13 -3.51 -9.71 3.65
CA ALA A 13 -3.69 -10.93 4.44
C ALA A 13 -3.00 -12.15 3.79
N LYS A 14 -3.14 -12.29 2.45
CA LYS A 14 -2.41 -13.31 1.68
C LYS A 14 -0.90 -13.13 1.81
N TYR A 15 -0.39 -11.91 1.65
CA TYR A 15 1.04 -11.62 1.82
C TYR A 15 1.55 -11.98 3.23
N LEU A 16 0.76 -11.70 4.27
CA LEU A 16 1.12 -12.04 5.65
C LEU A 16 0.92 -13.53 5.99
N ASN A 17 0.40 -14.33 5.05
CA ASN A 17 0.00 -15.73 5.27
C ASN A 17 -0.97 -15.90 6.44
N VAL A 18 -1.89 -14.94 6.63
CA VAL A 18 -2.90 -14.98 7.69
C VAL A 18 -4.25 -15.38 7.08
N PRO A 19 -4.86 -16.50 7.50
CA PRO A 19 -6.15 -16.91 6.99
C PRO A 19 -7.24 -15.95 7.49
N VAL A 20 -8.02 -15.41 6.56
CA VAL A 20 -9.17 -14.54 6.83
C VAL A 20 -10.42 -15.20 6.26
N LYS A 21 -11.44 -15.39 7.11
CA LYS A 21 -12.69 -16.06 6.69
C LYS A 21 -13.53 -15.17 5.78
N LYS A 22 -13.76 -13.93 6.22
CA LYS A 22 -14.58 -12.96 5.48
C LYS A 22 -14.04 -11.55 5.72
N ILE A 23 -13.83 -10.83 4.62
CA ILE A 23 -13.57 -9.40 4.58
C ILE A 23 -14.68 -8.79 3.72
N HIS A 24 -15.33 -7.76 4.25
CA HIS A 24 -16.48 -7.12 3.61
C HIS A 24 -16.51 -5.63 3.96
N THR A 25 -17.44 -4.89 3.35
CA THR A 25 -17.74 -3.52 3.75
C THR A 25 -18.88 -3.54 4.76
N SER A 26 -18.69 -2.93 5.94
CA SER A 26 -19.72 -2.80 6.97
C SER A 26 -20.81 -1.79 6.58
N GLU A 27 -21.87 -1.73 7.38
CA GLU A 27 -22.95 -0.74 7.24
C GLU A 27 -22.44 0.71 7.32
N ASN A 28 -21.32 0.93 8.01
CA ASN A 28 -20.66 2.23 8.14
C ASN A 28 -19.80 2.60 6.90
N ASN A 29 -19.85 1.82 5.82
CA ASN A 29 -18.99 1.96 4.64
C ASN A 29 -17.47 1.82 4.94
N VAL A 30 -17.12 1.07 5.98
CA VAL A 30 -15.72 0.80 6.37
C VAL A 30 -15.40 -0.66 6.12
N VAL A 31 -14.13 -0.99 5.86
CA VAL A 31 -13.70 -2.39 5.76
C VAL A 31 -13.85 -3.08 7.12
N ALA A 32 -14.48 -4.25 7.10
CA ALA A 32 -14.72 -5.10 8.25
C ALA A 32 -14.23 -6.52 7.98
N SER A 33 -13.80 -7.21 9.02
CA SER A 33 -13.44 -8.61 8.95
C SER A 33 -13.95 -9.39 10.15
N ASP A 34 -14.56 -10.53 9.84
CA ASP A 34 -15.09 -11.43 10.86
C ASP A 34 -13.97 -12.35 11.35
N SER A 35 -13.95 -12.58 12.66
CA SER A 35 -13.15 -13.63 13.30
C SER A 35 -11.62 -13.47 13.23
N LEU A 36 -11.10 -12.26 12.96
CA LEU A 36 -9.69 -11.93 13.20
C LEU A 36 -9.34 -12.01 14.69
N ILE A 37 -10.28 -11.60 15.54
CA ILE A 37 -10.23 -11.75 17.00
C ILE A 37 -11.40 -12.67 17.36
N LYS A 38 -11.19 -13.63 18.26
CA LYS A 38 -12.15 -14.71 18.58
C LYS A 38 -13.59 -14.17 18.74
N ASN A 39 -14.46 -14.53 17.78
CA ASN A 39 -15.89 -14.19 17.72
C ASN A 39 -16.20 -12.68 17.73
N GLN A 40 -15.28 -11.82 17.28
CA GLN A 40 -15.52 -10.39 17.13
C GLN A 40 -15.32 -9.98 15.67
N THR A 41 -16.20 -9.08 15.21
CA THR A 41 -16.03 -8.34 13.96
C THR A 41 -15.14 -7.15 14.25
N VAL A 42 -14.06 -7.01 13.49
CA VAL A 42 -13.14 -5.88 13.58
C VAL A 42 -13.40 -4.96 12.40
N GLU A 43 -13.68 -3.69 12.67
CA GLU A 43 -13.86 -2.65 11.66
C GLU A 43 -12.67 -1.69 11.63
N GLY A 44 -12.40 -1.14 10.45
CA GLY A 44 -11.35 -0.16 10.23
C GLY A 44 -10.13 -0.76 9.52
N PHE A 45 -9.71 -0.10 8.44
CA PHE A 45 -8.59 -0.56 7.61
C PHE A 45 -7.29 -0.73 8.43
N ILE A 46 -6.94 0.28 9.24
CA ILE A 46 -5.71 0.25 10.05
C ILE A 46 -5.81 -0.81 11.15
N THR A 47 -6.94 -0.88 11.86
CA THR A 47 -7.19 -1.86 12.93
C THR A 47 -7.09 -3.30 12.41
N ILE A 48 -7.63 -3.55 11.22
CA ILE A 48 -7.55 -4.85 10.56
C ILE A 48 -6.10 -5.16 10.17
N ILE A 49 -5.37 -4.22 9.55
CA ILE A 49 -3.96 -4.42 9.21
C ILE A 49 -3.11 -4.71 10.45
N GLN A 50 -3.30 -3.96 11.54
CA GLN A 50 -2.62 -4.23 12.81
C GLN A 50 -2.93 -5.63 13.35
N SER A 51 -4.18 -6.06 13.26
CA SER A 51 -4.61 -7.40 13.70
C SER A 51 -4.00 -8.51 12.83
N LEU A 52 -3.92 -8.30 11.51
CA LEU A 52 -3.25 -9.21 10.58
C LEU A 52 -1.76 -9.31 10.89
N VAL A 53 -1.06 -8.18 11.09
CA VAL A 53 0.38 -8.18 11.41
C VAL A 53 0.65 -8.91 12.72
N LYS A 54 -0.14 -8.64 13.78
CA LYS A 54 -0.04 -9.34 15.08
C LYS A 54 -0.27 -10.84 14.97
N SER A 55 -1.13 -11.27 14.05
CA SER A 55 -1.44 -12.69 13.80
C SER A 55 -0.45 -13.38 12.86
N SER A 56 0.49 -12.62 12.29
CA SER A 56 1.49 -13.12 11.35
C SER A 56 2.81 -13.49 12.04
N LYS A 57 3.69 -14.17 11.30
CA LYS A 57 5.08 -14.43 11.74
C LYS A 57 6.01 -13.22 11.55
N CYS A 58 5.55 -12.14 10.92
CA CYS A 58 6.36 -11.00 10.51
C CYS A 58 5.95 -9.74 11.30
N GLN A 59 5.93 -9.80 12.64
CA GLN A 59 5.41 -8.71 13.47
C GLN A 59 6.21 -7.41 13.30
N ASP A 60 7.54 -7.51 13.11
CA ASP A 60 8.45 -6.38 12.94
C ASP A 60 8.16 -5.55 11.67
N ILE A 61 7.33 -6.07 10.75
CA ILE A 61 6.94 -5.35 9.52
C ILE A 61 6.05 -4.15 9.82
N PHE A 62 5.49 -4.02 11.02
CA PHE A 62 4.79 -2.81 11.43
C PHE A 62 5.76 -1.64 11.69
N GLY A 63 6.98 -1.96 12.10
CA GLY A 63 8.02 -1.00 12.45
C GLY A 63 8.92 -1.56 13.56
N ALA A 64 10.23 -1.37 13.43
CA ALA A 64 11.20 -1.89 14.41
C ALA A 64 11.30 -1.04 15.70
N ASN A 65 10.72 0.16 15.70
CA ASN A 65 10.70 1.08 16.84
C ASN A 65 9.48 2.01 16.74
N GLN A 66 9.21 2.74 17.82
CA GLN A 66 8.04 3.63 17.95
C GLN A 66 7.95 4.70 16.85
N ILE A 67 9.09 5.20 16.36
CA ILE A 67 9.11 6.21 15.28
C ILE A 67 8.66 5.56 13.97
N THR A 68 9.22 4.40 13.62
CA THR A 68 8.83 3.68 12.41
C THR A 68 7.38 3.20 12.48
N GLU A 69 6.90 2.76 13.65
CA GLU A 69 5.49 2.41 13.84
C GLU A 69 4.55 3.60 13.63
N ALA A 70 4.89 4.77 14.18
CA ALA A 70 4.12 5.99 13.99
C ALA A 70 4.08 6.42 12.51
N LEU A 71 5.22 6.36 11.82
CA LEU A 71 5.30 6.63 10.38
C LEU A 71 4.48 5.62 9.57
N THR A 72 4.53 4.34 9.92
CA THR A 72 3.69 3.32 9.30
C THR A 72 2.21 3.67 9.42
N ILE A 73 1.74 4.03 10.62
CA ILE A 73 0.35 4.45 10.84
C ILE A 73 0.02 5.68 9.99
N GLN A 74 0.86 6.71 10.01
CA GLN A 74 0.67 7.93 9.22
C GLN A 74 0.48 7.63 7.72
N TRP A 75 1.28 6.72 7.15
CA TRP A 75 1.15 6.36 5.74
C TRP A 75 -0.08 5.50 5.44
N LEU A 76 -0.51 4.66 6.38
CA LEU A 76 -1.78 3.94 6.25
C LEU A 76 -2.98 4.89 6.31
N GLU A 77 -2.94 5.92 7.18
CA GLU A 77 -3.96 6.99 7.22
C GLU A 77 -3.97 7.78 5.92
N TYR A 78 -2.79 8.17 5.43
CA TYR A 78 -2.64 8.85 4.15
C TYR A 78 -3.25 8.03 3.00
N ALA A 79 -3.07 6.71 3.01
CA ALA A 79 -3.66 5.83 2.01
C ALA A 79 -5.20 5.92 2.02
N ILE A 80 -5.84 5.91 3.19
CA ILE A 80 -7.30 5.98 3.31
C ILE A 80 -7.83 7.37 2.90
N LEU A 81 -7.16 8.44 3.33
CA LEU A 81 -7.64 9.80 3.12
C LEU A 81 -7.39 10.32 1.70
N TYR A 82 -6.30 9.88 1.05
CA TYR A 82 -5.86 10.47 -0.21
C TYR A 82 -5.74 9.45 -1.33
N ILE A 83 -5.01 8.34 -1.12
CA ILE A 83 -4.82 7.32 -2.17
C ILE A 83 -6.14 6.65 -2.55
N ASN A 84 -7.04 6.47 -1.59
CA ASN A 84 -8.35 5.85 -1.83
C ASN A 84 -9.18 6.54 -2.93
N TYR A 85 -8.93 7.83 -3.17
CA TYR A 85 -9.59 8.66 -4.17
C TYR A 85 -8.69 9.05 -5.34
N ALA A 86 -7.55 8.36 -5.50
CA ALA A 86 -6.58 8.58 -6.56
C ALA A 86 -6.99 7.96 -7.91
N ASP A 87 -8.17 7.35 -8.00
CA ASP A 87 -8.81 7.05 -9.27
C ASP A 87 -9.23 8.33 -10.03
N ILE A 88 -9.38 9.45 -9.31
CA ILE A 88 -9.60 10.77 -9.89
C ILE A 88 -8.24 11.38 -10.31
N PRO A 89 -8.04 11.77 -11.58
CA PRO A 89 -6.74 12.21 -12.09
C PRO A 89 -6.08 13.37 -11.32
N VAL A 90 -6.87 14.33 -10.83
CA VAL A 90 -6.36 15.47 -10.04
C VAL A 90 -5.80 14.98 -8.69
N ASN A 91 -6.49 14.04 -8.05
CA ASN A 91 -6.04 13.44 -6.80
C ASN A 91 -4.81 12.56 -7.03
N ALA A 92 -4.79 11.77 -8.12
CA ALA A 92 -3.64 10.98 -8.52
C ALA A 92 -2.38 11.84 -8.65
N LYS A 93 -2.45 12.95 -9.40
CA LYS A 93 -1.33 13.88 -9.58
C LYS A 93 -0.83 14.47 -8.27
N ARG A 94 -1.74 14.81 -7.35
CA ARG A 94 -1.38 15.28 -6.00
C ARG A 94 -0.65 14.20 -5.21
N VAL A 95 -1.24 13.01 -5.12
CA VAL A 95 -0.68 11.85 -4.41
C VAL A 95 0.71 11.50 -4.94
N LEU A 96 0.86 11.39 -6.26
CA LEU A 96 2.15 11.09 -6.89
C LEU A 96 3.20 12.17 -6.59
N LYS A 97 2.82 13.46 -6.61
CA LYS A 97 3.74 14.56 -6.26
C LYS A 97 4.20 14.47 -4.80
N GLU A 98 3.28 14.24 -3.87
CA GLU A 98 3.58 14.16 -2.44
C GLU A 98 4.45 12.94 -2.11
N LEU A 99 4.10 11.77 -2.65
CA LEU A 99 4.90 10.54 -2.51
C LEU A 99 6.29 10.69 -3.14
N ASN A 100 6.39 11.37 -4.29
CA ASN A 100 7.68 11.60 -4.96
C ASN A 100 8.63 12.45 -4.10
N VAL A 101 8.09 13.38 -3.32
CA VAL A 101 8.88 14.16 -2.34
C VAL A 101 9.26 13.28 -1.14
N ALA A 102 8.30 12.52 -0.58
CA ALA A 102 8.54 11.66 0.58
C ALA A 102 9.60 10.56 0.31
N LEU A 103 9.62 10.02 -0.90
CA LEU A 103 10.55 8.95 -1.33
C LEU A 103 11.87 9.48 -1.89
N LYS A 104 12.08 10.80 -1.92
CA LYS A 104 13.29 11.42 -2.51
C LYS A 104 14.58 10.94 -1.86
N SER A 105 14.57 10.76 -0.54
CA SER A 105 15.74 10.36 0.24
C SER A 105 15.57 9.01 0.94
N ASN A 106 14.51 8.26 0.61
CA ASN A 106 14.15 7.04 1.32
C ASN A 106 13.98 5.87 0.34
N THR A 107 14.49 4.69 0.72
CA THR A 107 14.32 3.48 -0.11
C THR A 107 12.88 2.97 -0.02
N TYR A 108 12.28 3.06 1.16
CA TYR A 108 10.92 2.68 1.52
C TYR A 108 10.17 3.88 2.12
N ILE A 109 8.84 3.83 2.18
CA ILE A 109 8.04 5.00 2.56
C ILE A 109 8.28 5.45 4.02
N THR A 110 8.73 4.54 4.88
CA THR A 110 9.08 4.80 6.29
C THR A 110 10.58 4.89 6.55
N GLY A 111 11.43 4.89 5.51
CA GLY A 111 12.88 5.04 5.63
C GLY A 111 13.68 3.97 4.89
N THR A 112 14.49 3.21 5.62
CA THR A 112 15.45 2.23 5.05
C THR A 112 14.96 0.79 5.07
N ASN A 113 13.93 0.48 5.85
CA ASN A 113 13.35 -0.85 5.94
C ASN A 113 11.92 -0.85 5.39
N LYS A 114 11.54 -1.92 4.69
CA LYS A 114 10.18 -2.13 4.20
C LYS A 114 9.22 -2.34 5.37
N THR A 115 8.08 -1.66 5.37
CA THR A 115 7.02 -1.88 6.35
C THR A 115 5.69 -2.24 5.69
N ILE A 116 4.67 -2.51 6.50
CA ILE A 116 3.32 -2.80 6.02
C ILE A 116 2.70 -1.62 5.27
N ALA A 117 3.19 -0.40 5.51
CA ALA A 117 2.80 0.78 4.75
C ALA A 117 3.21 0.65 3.27
N ASP A 118 4.43 0.19 2.97
CA ASP A 118 4.85 -0.01 1.58
C ASP A 118 3.96 -1.01 0.84
N ILE A 119 3.57 -2.09 1.52
CA ILE A 119 2.71 -3.14 0.97
C ILE A 119 1.31 -2.60 0.70
N ALA A 120 0.74 -1.87 1.66
CA ALA A 120 -0.58 -1.25 1.51
C ALA A 120 -0.58 -0.23 0.37
N LEU A 121 0.43 0.65 0.32
CA LEU A 121 0.57 1.65 -0.73
C LEU A 121 0.75 1.00 -2.10
N TYR A 122 1.53 -0.09 -2.21
CA TYR A 122 1.72 -0.80 -3.47
C TYR A 122 0.39 -1.31 -4.04
N TYR A 123 -0.41 -2.01 -3.23
CA TYR A 123 -1.70 -2.51 -3.69
C TYR A 123 -2.66 -1.37 -4.04
N SER A 124 -2.70 -0.32 -3.22
CA SER A 124 -3.60 0.82 -3.46
C SER A 124 -3.20 1.68 -4.66
N LEU A 125 -1.91 1.73 -5.01
CA LEU A 125 -1.41 2.53 -6.14
C LEU A 125 -1.27 1.74 -7.44
N HIS A 126 -1.44 0.41 -7.44
CA HIS A 126 -1.13 -0.42 -8.61
C HIS A 126 -1.85 0.04 -9.88
N SER A 127 -3.16 0.28 -9.80
CA SER A 127 -3.95 0.77 -10.94
C SER A 127 -3.52 2.15 -11.43
N VAL A 128 -3.15 3.05 -10.51
CA VAL A 128 -2.65 4.40 -10.83
C VAL A 128 -1.31 4.29 -11.55
N MET A 129 -0.37 3.52 -11.00
CA MET A 129 0.98 3.37 -11.54
C MET A 129 0.97 2.66 -12.90
N ASN A 130 0.11 1.66 -13.07
CA ASN A 130 -0.07 0.96 -14.35
C ASN A 130 -0.69 1.86 -15.44
N GLY A 131 -1.40 2.92 -15.04
CA GLY A 131 -2.01 3.88 -15.97
C GLY A 131 -1.10 5.04 -16.39
N LEU A 132 0.10 5.15 -15.82
CA LEU A 132 1.01 6.26 -16.13
C LEU A 132 1.66 6.10 -17.50
N SER A 133 1.77 7.20 -18.23
CA SER A 133 2.66 7.30 -19.38
C SER A 133 4.13 7.26 -18.95
N GLN A 134 5.03 6.90 -19.87
CA GLN A 134 6.48 6.92 -19.61
C GLN A 134 6.98 8.30 -19.15
N GLN A 135 6.44 9.38 -19.73
CA GLN A 135 6.76 10.75 -19.34
C GLN A 135 6.35 11.05 -17.89
N GLU A 136 5.16 10.59 -17.47
CA GLU A 136 4.70 10.73 -16.09
C GLU A 136 5.53 9.88 -15.13
N GLN A 137 5.89 8.66 -15.52
CA GLN A 137 6.81 7.83 -14.73
C GLN A 137 8.16 8.53 -14.50
N GLY A 138 8.69 9.21 -15.53
CA GLY A 138 9.88 10.05 -15.43
C GLY A 138 9.70 11.28 -14.53
N THR A 139 8.52 11.90 -14.58
CA THR A 139 8.18 13.05 -13.72
C THR A 139 8.14 12.65 -12.23
N TYR A 140 7.64 11.46 -11.93
CA TYR A 140 7.52 10.91 -10.58
C TYR A 140 8.59 9.85 -10.28
N VAL A 141 9.83 10.11 -10.66
CA VAL A 141 10.95 9.15 -10.65
C VAL A 141 11.16 8.42 -9.32
N ASN A 142 10.97 9.06 -8.17
CA ASN A 142 11.19 8.43 -6.87
C ASN A 142 10.07 7.44 -6.53
N VAL A 143 8.82 7.76 -6.89
CA VAL A 143 7.69 6.83 -6.74
C VAL A 143 7.84 5.67 -7.72
N SER A 144 8.22 5.96 -8.98
CA SER A 144 8.49 4.94 -9.99
C SER A 144 9.58 3.96 -9.54
N ARG A 145 10.73 4.47 -9.06
CA ARG A 145 11.82 3.65 -8.50
C ARG A 145 11.36 2.82 -7.31
N TRP A 146 10.64 3.44 -6.38
CA TRP A 146 10.13 2.72 -5.20
C TRP A 146 9.16 1.61 -5.61
N PHE A 147 8.19 1.91 -6.49
CA PHE A 147 7.21 0.93 -6.94
C PHE A 147 7.88 -0.22 -7.69
N ASP A 148 8.85 0.10 -8.56
CA ASP A 148 9.63 -0.89 -9.28
C ASP A 148 10.41 -1.82 -8.33
N ASN A 149 11.01 -1.26 -7.28
CA ASN A 149 11.69 -2.04 -6.24
C ASN A 149 10.72 -2.95 -5.47
N ILE A 150 9.55 -2.44 -5.08
CA ILE A 150 8.56 -3.21 -4.31
C ILE A 150 7.99 -4.38 -5.13
N GLN A 151 7.69 -4.15 -6.41
CA GLN A 151 7.05 -5.18 -7.25
C GLN A 151 7.96 -6.37 -7.59
N GLN A 152 9.28 -6.28 -7.37
CA GLN A 152 10.21 -7.40 -7.62
C GLN A 152 9.97 -8.57 -6.69
N GLU A 153 9.38 -8.34 -5.51
CA GLU A 153 9.03 -9.42 -4.60
C GLU A 153 7.83 -10.22 -5.13
N GLU A 154 8.07 -11.43 -5.63
CA GLU A 154 7.03 -12.28 -6.24
C GLU A 154 5.87 -12.58 -5.29
N LYS A 155 6.19 -12.80 -4.01
CA LYS A 155 5.20 -13.06 -2.95
C LYS A 155 4.23 -11.89 -2.78
N LEU A 156 4.73 -10.66 -2.88
CA LEU A 156 3.96 -9.43 -2.76
C LEU A 156 3.19 -9.15 -4.03
N ARG A 157 3.84 -9.23 -5.19
CA ARG A 157 3.20 -9.04 -6.49
C ARG A 157 2.04 -10.01 -6.71
N ASN A 158 2.21 -11.26 -6.27
CA ASN A 158 1.19 -12.32 -6.36
C ASN A 158 0.65 -12.47 -7.79
N LYS A 159 -0.58 -12.02 -8.06
CA LYS A 159 -1.24 -12.09 -9.38
C LYS A 159 -1.23 -10.76 -10.15
N LEU A 160 -0.68 -9.71 -9.58
CA LEU A 160 -0.62 -8.40 -10.22
C LEU A 160 0.44 -8.39 -11.31
N ASN A 161 0.13 -7.69 -12.41
CA ASN A 161 1.07 -7.52 -13.51
C ASN A 161 2.24 -6.63 -13.08
N ILE A 162 3.41 -6.89 -13.65
CA ILE A 162 4.57 -6.00 -13.53
C ILE A 162 4.28 -4.72 -14.29
N VAL A 163 4.44 -3.58 -13.63
CA VAL A 163 4.41 -2.26 -14.26
C VAL A 163 5.80 -1.99 -14.80
N ASN A 164 5.93 -1.82 -16.12
CA ASN A 164 7.23 -1.57 -16.74
C ASN A 164 7.64 -0.11 -16.55
N PHE A 165 8.86 0.09 -16.06
CA PHE A 165 9.52 1.39 -15.95
C PHE A 165 10.72 1.42 -16.88
N ASP A 166 10.51 1.85 -18.12
CA ASP A 166 11.60 2.06 -19.07
C ASP A 166 12.00 3.53 -19.06
N LEU A 167 12.82 3.90 -18.08
CA LEU A 167 13.30 5.26 -17.92
C LEU A 167 14.51 5.57 -18.83
N MET A 168 15.06 4.57 -19.52
CA MET A 168 16.26 4.74 -20.36
C MET A 168 15.99 5.56 -21.62
N HIS A 169 14.72 5.64 -22.05
CA HIS A 169 14.32 6.39 -23.24
C HIS A 169 13.85 7.83 -22.97
N LEU A 170 13.92 8.32 -21.73
CA LEU A 170 13.47 9.68 -21.39
C LEU A 170 14.47 10.80 -21.72
N TYR A 171 15.69 10.44 -22.13
CA TYR A 171 16.79 11.37 -22.40
C TYR A 171 17.28 11.35 -23.86
N ILE A 172 16.51 10.75 -24.78
CA ILE A 172 16.77 10.77 -26.23
C ILE A 172 15.65 11.54 -26.90
#